data_AF-A0A662JKU9-F1
#
_entry.id   AF-A0A662JKU9-F1
#
_cell.length_a   1.000
_cell.length_b   1.000
_cell.length_c   1.000
_cell.angle_alpha   90.00
_cell.angle_beta   90.00
_cell.angle_gamma   90.00
#
_symmetry.space_group_name_H-M   'P 1'
#
loop_
_entity.id
_entity.type
_entity.pdbx_description
1 polymer ?
#
loop_
_entity_poly.entity_id
_entity_poly.type
_entity_poly.pdbx_seq_one_letter_code
_entity_poly.pdbx_strand_id
1 'polypeptide(L)' 'MLGSLARWLRILGVDTLYPRDYSDEELIMLARREKRVIITRDKKLAEIARRQGIEVFLLDTCNIKQALLRV' A
#
# COMPACT_ATOMS: atom_id res chain seq x y z
N MET A 1 -3.37 9.28 -8.17
CA MET A 1 -3.64 9.18 -6.71
C MET A 1 -3.79 7.70 -6.34
N LEU A 2 -3.35 7.27 -5.15
CA LEU A 2 -3.38 5.86 -4.71
C LEU A 2 -4.80 5.26 -4.74
N GLY A 3 -5.85 6.07 -4.53
CA GLY A 3 -7.24 5.61 -4.68
C GLY A 3 -7.58 5.07 -6.08
N SER A 4 -6.99 5.61 -7.16
CA SER A 4 -7.17 5.06 -8.50
C SER A 4 -6.48 3.70 -8.64
N LEU A 5 -5.31 3.51 -8.03
CA LEU A 5 -4.61 2.22 -7.98
C LEU A 5 -5.41 1.19 -7.21
N ALA A 6 -5.90 1.53 -6.02
CA ALA A 6 -6.76 0.66 -5.23
C ALA A 6 -8.05 0.28 -5.96
N ARG A 7 -8.58 1.15 -6.84
CA ARG A 7 -9.72 0.81 -7.70
C ARG A 7 -9.33 -0.23 -8.75
N TRP A 8 -8.23 -0.03 -9.46
CA TRP A 8 -7.77 -0.95 -10.50
C TRP A 8 -7.37 -2.31 -9.93
N LEU A 9 -6.68 -2.36 -8.80
CA LEU A 9 -6.33 -3.62 -8.14
C LEU A 9 -7.59 -4.43 -7.78
N ARG A 10 -8.66 -3.78 -7.27
CA ARG A 10 -9.95 -4.43 -7.03
C ARG A 10 -10.62 -4.94 -8.30
N ILE A 11 -10.58 -4.16 -9.39
CA ILE A 11 -11.10 -4.60 -10.70
C ILE A 11 -10.36 -5.84 -11.21
N LEU A 12 -9.04 -5.90 -10.97
CA LEU A 12 -8.20 -7.05 -11.32
C LEU A 12 -8.35 -8.24 -10.37
N GLY A 13 -9.23 -8.17 -9.36
CA GLY A 13 -9.50 -9.25 -8.42
C GLY A 13 -8.55 -9.34 -7.23
N VAL A 14 -7.69 -8.33 -7.02
CA VAL A 14 -6.78 -8.28 -5.85
C VAL A 14 -7.54 -7.78 -4.62
N ASP A 15 -7.47 -8.50 -3.50
CA ASP A 15 -8.00 -8.03 -2.22
C ASP A 15 -7.24 -6.78 -1.76
N THR A 16 -7.86 -5.62 -2.00
CA THR A 16 -7.22 -4.33 -1.78
C THR A 16 -8.07 -3.47 -0.86
N LEU A 17 -7.47 -3.09 0.27
CA LEU A 17 -8.05 -2.14 1.21
C LEU A 17 -7.41 -0.76 1.00
N TYR A 18 -8.25 0.28 0.98
CA TYR A 18 -7.82 1.68 0.96
C TYR A 18 -8.60 2.45 2.03
N PRO A 19 -8.17 2.38 3.31
CA PRO A 19 -8.86 3.04 4.40
C PRO A 19 -8.64 4.55 4.34
N ARG A 20 -9.63 5.33 4.79
CA ARG A 20 -9.55 6.81 4.81
C ARG A 20 -8.94 7.38 6.08
N ASP A 21 -9.22 6.76 7.23
CA ASP A 21 -8.98 7.36 8.54
C ASP A 21 -8.09 6.49 9.44
N TYR A 22 -7.12 5.79 8.84
CA TYR A 22 -6.18 4.95 9.59
C TYR A 22 -4.87 5.71 9.80
N SER A 23 -4.36 5.67 11.03
CA SER A 23 -2.99 6.05 11.36
C SER A 23 -1.98 5.06 10.77
N ASP A 24 -0.72 5.50 10.67
CA ASP A 24 0.40 4.66 10.24
C ASP A 24 0.52 3.38 11.09
N GLU A 25 0.29 3.50 12.40
CA GLU A 25 0.35 2.39 13.36
C GLU A 25 -0.78 1.38 13.11
N GLU A 26 -2.00 1.85 12.85
CA GLU A 26 -3.13 0.98 12.50
C GLU A 26 -2.90 0.26 11.18
N LEU A 27 -2.34 0.94 10.16
CA LEU A 27 -1.99 0.33 8.88
C LEU A 27 -0.95 -0.79 9.06
N ILE A 28 0.09 -0.54 9.87
CA ILE A 28 1.14 -1.52 10.18
C ILE A 28 0.56 -2.72 10.93
N MET A 29 -0.24 -2.50 11.97
CA MET A 29 -0.87 -3.57 12.72
C MET A 29 -1.80 -4.42 11.85
N LEU A 30 -2.61 -3.77 11.01
CA LEU A 30 -3.49 -4.44 10.07
C LEU A 30 -2.71 -5.29 9.07
N ALA A 31 -1.68 -4.70 8.45
CA ALA A 31 -0.86 -5.39 7.46
C ALA A 31 -0.16 -6.60 8.06
N ARG A 32 0.33 -6.49 9.30
CA ARG A 32 0.92 -7.63 10.03
C ARG A 32 -0.11 -8.71 10.35
N ARG A 33 -1.27 -8.33 10.90
CA ARG A 33 -2.31 -9.28 11.32
C ARG A 33 -2.90 -10.06 10.14
N GLU A 34 -3.11 -9.37 9.03
CA GLU A 34 -3.78 -9.93 7.84
C GLU A 34 -2.80 -10.32 6.74
N LYS A 35 -1.49 -10.26 7.00
CA LYS A 35 -0.41 -10.53 6.03
C LYS A 35 -0.59 -9.74 4.72
N ARG A 36 -1.01 -8.48 4.83
CA ARG A 36 -1.20 -7.58 3.67
C ARG A 36 0.12 -6.91 3.31
N VAL A 37 0.24 -6.56 2.04
CA VAL A 37 1.32 -5.72 1.53
C VAL A 37 0.88 -4.25 1.58
N ILE A 38 1.75 -3.37 2.06
CA ILE A 38 1.49 -1.92 2.06
C ILE A 38 1.93 -1.33 0.72
N ILE A 39 1.08 -0.51 0.11
CA ILE A 39 1.47 0.32 -1.04
C ILE A 39 1.36 1.77 -0.61
N THR A 40 2.48 2.50 -0.63
CA THR A 40 2.51 3.91 -0.20
C THR A 40 3.44 4.74 -1.08
N ARG A 41 3.23 6.06 -1.07
CA ARG A 41 4.19 7.05 -1.59
C ARG A 41 4.96 7.74 -0.47
N ASP A 42 4.57 7.49 0.78
CA ASP A 42 5.23 8.04 1.96
C ASP A 42 6.48 7.21 2.29
N LYS A 43 7.64 7.87 2.20
CA LYS A 43 8.93 7.24 2.47
C LYS A 43 9.08 6.84 3.95
N LYS A 44 8.52 7.64 4.86
CA LYS A 44 8.60 7.40 6.31
C LYS A 44 7.79 6.16 6.68
N LEU A 45 6.55 6.06 6.20
CA LEU A 45 5.72 4.86 6.42
C LEU A 45 6.38 3.61 5.81
N ALA A 46 6.93 3.72 4.59
CA ALA A 46 7.63 2.60 3.97
C ALA A 46 8.86 2.14 4.77
N GLU A 47 9.64 3.08 5.32
CA GLU A 47 10.78 2.74 6.17
C GLU A 47 10.34 2.04 7.46
N ILE A 48 9.31 2.56 8.14
CA ILE A 48 8.78 1.95 9.37
C ILE A 48 8.25 0.55 9.07
N ALA A 49 7.47 0.37 8.00
CA ALA A 49 6.94 -0.92 7.58
C ALA A 49 8.05 -1.96 7.34
N ARG A 50 9.12 -1.57 6.61
CA ARG A 50 10.28 -2.45 6.38
C ARG A 50 10.97 -2.85 7.67
N ARG A 51 11.21 -1.91 8.58
CA ARG A 51 11.81 -2.18 9.90
C ARG A 51 10.96 -3.14 10.74
N GLN A 52 9.64 -3.11 10.53
CA GLN A 52 8.67 -3.99 11.20
C GLN A 52 8.46 -5.33 10.46
N GLY A 53 9.22 -5.61 9.40
CA GLY A 53 9.13 -6.85 8.63
C GLY A 53 7.86 -6.96 7.77
N ILE A 54 7.21 -5.83 7.48
CA ILE A 54 6.02 -5.77 6.62
C ILE A 54 6.48 -5.52 5.20
N GLU A 55 5.95 -6.32 4.26
CA GLU A 55 6.19 -6.12 2.84
C GLU A 55 5.57 -4.80 2.39
N VAL A 56 6.35 -3.98 1.67
CA VAL A 56 5.92 -2.65 1.27
C VAL A 56 6.49 -2.21 -0.08
N PHE A 57 5.59 -1.79 -0.95
CA PHE A 57 5.90 -1.15 -2.23
C PHE A 57 5.86 0.37 -2.07
N LEU A 58 7.03 1.00 -2.21
CA LEU A 58 7.17 2.44 -2.28
C LEU A 58 7.04 2.88 -3.74
N LEU A 59 5.98 3.62 -4.05
CA LEU A 59 5.76 4.18 -5.38
C LEU A 59 6.36 5.59 -5.46
N ASP A 60 7.23 5.82 -6.43
CA ASP A 60 7.79 7.14 -6.77
C ASP A 60 6.98 7.86 -7.88
N THR A 61 6.02 7.17 -8.49
CA THR A 61 5.26 7.64 -9.66
C THR A 61 3.80 7.91 -9.32
N CYS A 62 3.21 8.89 -10.00
CA CYS A 62 1.78 9.18 -9.96
C CYS A 62 1.01 8.53 -11.13
N ASN A 63 1.71 7.93 -12.10
CA ASN A 63 1.11 7.29 -13.27
C ASN A 63 0.61 5.87 -12.91
N ILE A 64 -0.67 5.63 -13.13
CA ILE A 64 -1.33 4.36 -12.81
C ILE A 64 -0.72 3.15 -13.53
N LYS A 65 -0.36 3.29 -14.81
CA LYS A 65 0.21 2.20 -15.61
C LYS A 65 1.57 1.81 -15.07
N GLN A 66 2.40 2.81 -14.75
CA GLN A 66 3.71 2.56 -14.16
C GLN A 66 3.61 1.99 -12.74
N ALA A 67 2.62 2.43 -11.95
CA ALA A 67 2.38 1.89 -10.62
C ALA A 67 1.97 0.42 -10.67
N LEU A 68 1.09 0.03 -11.61
CA LEU A 68 0.66 -1.37 -11.80
C LEU A 68 1.80 -2.30 -12.25
N LEU A 69 2.82 -1.79 -12.97
CA LEU A 69 3.97 -2.60 -13.40
C LEU A 69 4.99 -2.88 -12.28
N ARG A 70 4.80 -2.29 -11.09
CA ARG A 70 5.78 -2.32 -9.99
C ARG A 70 5.24 -2.95 -8.72
N VAL A 71 4.00 -3.43 -8.75
CA VAL A 71 3.30 -4.06 -7.63
C VAL A 71 2.90 -5.48 -7.99
#